data_AF-A0A6H9YN11-F1
#
_entry.id   AF-A0A6H9YN11-F1
#
_cell.length_a   1.000
_cell.length_b   1.000
_cell.length_c   1.000
_cell.angle_alpha   90.00
_cell.angle_beta   90.00
_cell.angle_gamma   90.00
#
_symmetry.space_group_name_H-M   'P 1'
#
loop_
_entity.id
_entity.type
_entity.pdbx_description
1 polymer ?
#
loop_
_entity_poly.entity_id
_entity_poly.type
_entity_poly.pdbx_seq_one_letter_code
_entity_poly.pdbx_strand_id
1 'polypeptide(L)'
;MTAVLYAVACAAPPTRHISGLITTAQQHGWDVCLITTPTATAWLADELPDLADLTGHPVRSTYKQPNEPDVLPPADAMLVAPATFNTINKWAAGISDTLGLLSEAIGLGIPITAVPSINDALHQPAHRPCRAPGARHRDCGRA
;
A
#
# COMPACT_ATOMS: atom_id res chain seq x y z
N MET A 1 -10.38 -22.11 -7.57
CA MET A 1 -9.40 -21.47 -6.69
C MET A 1 -9.80 -20.02 -6.58
N THR A 2 -9.89 -19.48 -5.37
CA THR A 2 -10.25 -18.08 -5.11
C THR A 2 -9.03 -17.21 -5.39
N ALA A 3 -9.19 -16.09 -6.09
CA ALA A 3 -8.08 -15.18 -6.38
C ALA A 3 -7.72 -14.37 -5.12
N VAL A 4 -6.43 -14.10 -4.92
CA VAL A 4 -5.90 -13.41 -3.74
C VAL A 4 -5.77 -11.92 -4.01
N LEU A 5 -6.41 -11.10 -3.18
CA LEU A 5 -6.30 -9.64 -3.17
C LEU A 5 -5.45 -9.19 -1.99
N TYR A 6 -4.35 -8.52 -2.28
CA TYR A 6 -3.62 -7.75 -1.27
C TYR A 6 -4.26 -6.37 -1.12
N ALA A 7 -4.99 -6.17 -0.01
CA ALA A 7 -5.49 -4.87 0.39
C ALA A 7 -4.42 -4.12 1.17
N VAL A 8 -3.87 -3.05 0.60
CA VAL A 8 -2.77 -2.27 1.16
C VAL A 8 -3.30 -0.94 1.70
N ALA A 9 -3.22 -0.72 3.01
CA ALA A 9 -3.74 0.47 3.67
C ALA A 9 -2.62 1.39 4.22
N CYS A 10 -2.60 2.64 3.77
CA CYS A 10 -1.74 3.69 4.32
C CYS A 10 -2.44 4.43 5.48
N ALA A 11 -1.70 5.19 6.29
CA ALA A 11 -2.31 5.97 7.38
C ALA A 11 -3.07 7.20 6.83
N ALA A 12 -4.38 7.05 6.62
CA ALA A 12 -5.31 8.12 6.28
C ALA A 12 -6.68 7.84 6.93
N PRO A 13 -7.56 8.84 7.11
CA PRO A 13 -8.84 8.66 7.80
C PRO A 13 -9.68 7.46 7.32
N PRO A 14 -9.77 7.14 6.01
CA PRO A 14 -10.53 5.97 5.54
C PRO A 14 -10.05 4.61 6.08
N THR A 15 -8.80 4.52 6.55
CA THR A 15 -8.23 3.28 7.11
C THR A 15 -8.98 2.77 8.33
N ARG A 16 -9.68 3.65 9.08
CA ARG A 16 -10.54 3.25 10.20
C ARG A 16 -11.79 2.47 9.76
N HIS A 17 -12.04 2.36 8.46
CA HIS A 17 -13.17 1.63 7.89
C HIS A 17 -12.69 0.47 6.99
N ILE A 18 -11.44 0.01 7.19
CA ILE A 18 -10.82 -1.01 6.33
C ILE A 18 -11.56 -2.36 6.35
N SER A 19 -12.21 -2.70 7.46
CA SER A 19 -13.06 -3.90 7.58
C SER A 19 -14.19 -3.93 6.55
N GLY A 20 -14.76 -2.76 6.22
CA GLY A 20 -15.79 -2.64 5.19
C GLY A 20 -15.25 -2.93 3.79
N LEU A 21 -14.02 -2.48 3.48
CA LEU A 21 -13.34 -2.80 2.22
C LEU A 21 -13.06 -4.30 2.12
N ILE A 22 -12.54 -4.91 3.19
CA ILE A 22 -12.23 -6.34 3.25
C ILE A 22 -13.51 -7.16 3.01
N THR A 23 -14.57 -6.87 3.76
CA THR A 23 -15.85 -7.57 3.66
C THR A 23 -16.44 -7.45 2.24
N THR A 24 -16.38 -6.25 1.65
CA THR A 24 -16.88 -6.02 0.29
C THR A 24 -16.09 -6.83 -0.73
N ALA A 25 -14.75 -6.85 -0.64
CA ALA A 25 -13.92 -7.64 -1.54
C ALA A 25 -14.20 -9.15 -1.39
N GLN A 26 -14.36 -9.66 -0.17
CA GLN A 26 -14.73 -11.05 0.09
C GLN A 26 -16.10 -11.41 -0.51
N GLN A 27 -17.09 -10.51 -0.44
CA GLN A 27 -18.39 -10.69 -1.11
C GLN A 27 -18.28 -10.80 -2.63
N HIS A 28 -17.24 -10.22 -3.23
CA HIS A 28 -16.91 -10.36 -4.64
C HIS A 28 -16.03 -11.59 -4.95
N GLY A 29 -15.80 -12.46 -3.97
CA GLY A 29 -15.08 -13.72 -4.15
C GLY A 29 -13.56 -13.59 -4.12
N TRP A 30 -13.03 -12.57 -3.44
CA TRP A 30 -11.59 -12.45 -3.18
C TRP A 30 -11.20 -13.11 -1.86
N ASP A 31 -10.06 -13.80 -1.84
CA ASP A 31 -9.32 -14.10 -0.62
C ASP A 31 -8.45 -12.89 -0.27
N VAL A 32 -8.69 -12.24 0.86
CA VAL A 32 -8.12 -10.91 1.14
C VAL A 32 -7.01 -11.03 2.17
N CYS A 33 -5.80 -10.57 1.83
CA CYS A 33 -4.74 -10.36 2.80
C CYS A 33 -4.58 -8.86 3.06
N LEU A 34 -4.61 -8.46 4.33
CA LEU A 34 -4.41 -7.06 4.72
C LEU A 34 -2.92 -6.76 4.93
N ILE A 35 -2.44 -5.73 4.24
CA ILE A 35 -1.12 -5.15 4.43
C ILE A 35 -1.29 -3.70 4.85
N THR A 36 -0.54 -3.28 5.87
CA THR A 36 -0.61 -1.93 6.41
C THR A 36 0.77 -1.27 6.39
N THR A 37 0.83 0.04 6.17
CA THR A 37 2.05 0.78 6.55
C THR A 37 2.23 0.73 8.06
N PRO A 38 3.46 0.81 8.62
CA PRO A 38 3.68 0.80 10.07
C PRO A 38 2.85 1.85 10.83
N THR A 39 2.67 3.03 10.24
CA THR A 39 1.81 4.08 10.82
C THR A 39 0.33 3.68 10.85
N ALA A 40 -0.17 3.01 9.81
CA ALA A 40 -1.54 2.49 9.78
C ALA A 40 -1.72 1.34 10.77
N THR A 41 -0.73 0.46 10.91
CA THR A 41 -0.72 -0.60 11.93
C THR A 41 -0.89 -0.01 13.33
N ALA A 42 -0.16 1.07 13.64
CA ALA A 42 -0.28 1.74 14.92
C ALA A 42 -1.68 2.36 15.16
N TRP A 43 -2.37 2.81 14.11
CA TRP A 43 -3.73 3.33 14.23
C TRP A 43 -4.78 2.24 14.47
N LEU A 44 -4.51 1.03 13.96
CA LEU A 44 -5.40 -0.12 14.02
C LEU A 44 -5.01 -1.11 15.13
N ALA A 45 -4.10 -0.74 16.03
CA ALA A 45 -3.46 -1.67 16.97
C ALA A 45 -4.47 -2.54 17.75
N ASP A 46 -5.56 -1.92 18.21
CA ASP A 46 -6.62 -2.59 18.98
C ASP A 46 -7.53 -3.47 18.10
N GLU A 47 -7.58 -3.20 16.79
CA GLU A 47 -8.42 -3.89 15.80
C GLU A 47 -7.65 -5.01 15.05
N LEU A 48 -6.33 -5.11 15.22
CA LEU A 48 -5.50 -6.08 14.49
C LEU A 48 -5.94 -7.54 14.67
N PRO A 49 -6.32 -8.02 15.88
CA PRO A 49 -6.82 -9.38 16.04
C PRO A 49 -8.09 -9.64 15.23
N ASP A 50 -9.06 -8.73 15.32
CA ASP A 50 -10.34 -8.84 14.61
C ASP A 50 -10.15 -8.79 13.10
N LEU A 51 -9.20 -7.98 12.61
CA LEU A 51 -8.84 -7.91 11.18
C LEU A 51 -8.13 -9.18 10.69
N ALA A 52 -7.29 -9.80 11.54
CA ALA A 52 -6.66 -11.08 11.21
C ALA A 52 -7.71 -12.20 11.14
N ASP A 53 -8.65 -12.23 12.09
CA ASP A 53 -9.75 -13.20 12.08
C ASP A 53 -10.70 -12.99 10.89
N LEU A 54 -11.01 -11.73 10.55
CA LEU A 54 -11.85 -11.39 9.40
C LEU A 54 -11.24 -11.85 8.07
N THR A 55 -9.92 -11.72 7.93
CA THR A 55 -9.21 -12.12 6.71
C THR A 55 -8.85 -13.60 6.70
N GLY A 56 -8.75 -14.24 7.86
CA GLY A 56 -8.16 -15.57 8.01
C GLY A 56 -6.63 -15.58 7.82
N HIS A 57 -6.00 -14.41 7.74
CA HIS A 57 -4.57 -14.22 7.48
C HIS A 57 -3.97 -13.23 8.48
N PRO A 58 -2.68 -13.35 8.84
CA PRO A 58 -2.03 -12.34 9.67
C PRO A 58 -1.97 -10.98 8.95
N VAL A 59 -2.29 -9.90 9.67
CA VAL A 59 -2.09 -8.54 9.15
C VAL A 59 -0.60 -8.25 9.05
N ARG A 60 -0.11 -7.99 7.83
CA ARG A 60 1.31 -7.72 7.58
C ARG A 60 1.60 -6.22 7.62
N SER A 61 2.69 -5.82 8.25
CA SER A 61 3.16 -4.42 8.26
C SER A 61 4.63 -4.25 7.92
N THR A 62 5.44 -5.27 8.22
CA THR A 62 6.86 -5.32 7.92
C THR A 62 7.16 -6.46 6.96
N TYR A 63 8.29 -6.35 6.27
CA TYR A 63 8.84 -7.46 5.52
C TYR A 63 9.24 -8.61 6.44
N LYS A 64 9.09 -9.82 5.92
CA LYS A 64 9.66 -11.02 6.52
C LYS A 64 11.18 -10.92 6.60
N GLN A 65 11.76 -11.55 7.60
CA GLN A 65 13.21 -11.73 7.63
C GLN A 65 13.65 -12.70 6.52
N PRO A 66 14.91 -12.64 6.03
CA PRO A 66 15.38 -13.48 4.92
C PRO A 66 15.16 -14.99 5.08
N ASN A 67 15.10 -15.47 6.33
CA ASN A 67 14.96 -16.89 6.66
C ASN A 67 13.54 -17.28 7.10
N GLU A 68 12.60 -16.33 7.07
CA GLU A 68 11.21 -16.59 7.45
C GLU A 68 10.39 -16.95 6.20
N PRO A 69 9.56 -18.00 6.28
CA PRO A 69 8.63 -18.31 5.20
C PRO A 69 7.65 -17.15 5.00
N ASP A 70 7.17 -16.94 3.77
CA ASP A 70 6.03 -16.04 3.60
C ASP A 70 4.79 -16.69 4.20
N VAL A 71 4.10 -15.93 5.04
CA VAL A 71 2.88 -16.39 5.73
C VAL A 71 1.63 -16.08 4.91
N LEU A 72 1.75 -15.22 3.90
CA LEU A 72 0.65 -14.86 3.02
C LEU A 72 0.74 -15.61 1.68
N PRO A 73 -0.40 -16.03 1.11
CA PRO A 73 -0.42 -16.59 -0.24
C PRO A 73 0.00 -15.53 -1.28
N PRO A 74 0.59 -15.94 -2.43
CA PRO A 74 0.92 -15.01 -3.50
C PRO A 74 -0.29 -14.20 -3.96
N ALA A 75 -0.10 -12.91 -4.20
CA ALA A 75 -1.18 -12.03 -4.66
C ALA A 75 -1.47 -12.18 -6.15
N ASP A 76 -2.75 -12.24 -6.51
CA ASP A 76 -3.22 -12.13 -7.90
C ASP A 76 -3.49 -10.68 -8.29
N ALA A 77 -3.79 -9.81 -7.30
CA ALA A 77 -3.98 -8.38 -7.49
C ALA A 77 -3.66 -7.59 -6.22
N MET A 78 -3.41 -6.29 -6.36
CA MET A 78 -3.21 -5.39 -5.23
C MET A 78 -4.11 -4.15 -5.32
N LEU A 79 -4.72 -3.79 -4.19
CA LEU A 79 -5.49 -2.56 -4.02
C LEU A 79 -4.85 -1.71 -2.92
N VAL A 80 -4.28 -0.57 -3.29
CA VAL A 80 -3.73 0.41 -2.34
C VAL A 80 -4.81 1.42 -1.98
N ALA A 81 -5.54 1.19 -0.90
CA ALA A 81 -6.68 2.00 -0.50
C ALA A 81 -6.79 2.08 1.04
N PRO A 82 -6.57 3.27 1.64
CA PRO A 82 -6.14 4.51 0.99
C PRO A 82 -4.64 4.51 0.62
N ALA A 83 -4.30 5.19 -0.47
CA ALA A 83 -2.92 5.54 -0.85
C ALA A 83 -2.63 7.01 -0.45
N THR A 84 -1.75 7.22 0.53
CA THR A 84 -1.40 8.59 0.97
C THR A 84 -0.44 9.27 0.00
N PHE A 85 -0.37 10.60 0.05
CA PHE A 85 0.58 11.40 -0.73
C PHE A 85 2.03 10.93 -0.56
N ASN A 86 2.45 10.64 0.68
CA ASN A 86 3.79 10.12 0.97
C ASN A 86 4.05 8.78 0.23
N THR A 87 3.12 7.82 0.33
CA THR A 87 3.27 6.53 -0.35
C THR A 87 3.31 6.68 -1.86
N ILE A 88 2.40 7.46 -2.44
CA ILE A 88 2.34 7.68 -3.89
C ILE A 88 3.65 8.30 -4.39
N ASN A 89 4.18 9.32 -3.72
CA ASN A 89 5.42 9.97 -4.14
C ASN A 89 6.65 9.07 -3.98
N LYS A 90 6.75 8.34 -2.86
CA LYS A 90 7.81 7.35 -2.67
C LYS A 90 7.77 6.30 -3.77
N TRP A 91 6.59 5.76 -4.05
CA TRP A 91 6.41 4.74 -5.07
C TRP A 91 6.76 5.25 -6.47
N ALA A 92 6.27 6.44 -6.85
CA ALA A 92 6.58 7.06 -8.14
C ALA A 92 8.09 7.36 -8.33
N ALA A 93 8.81 7.62 -7.23
CA ALA A 93 10.25 7.83 -7.23
C ALA A 93 11.08 6.53 -7.12
N GLY A 94 10.44 5.37 -7.01
CA GLY A 94 11.11 4.08 -6.80
C GLY A 94 11.66 3.88 -5.38
N ILE A 95 11.22 4.68 -4.41
CA ILE A 95 11.60 4.56 -3.00
C ILE A 95 10.71 3.49 -2.35
N SER A 96 11.36 2.52 -1.72
CA SER A 96 10.78 1.23 -1.35
C SER A 96 10.98 0.87 0.14
N ASP A 97 11.00 1.87 1.02
CA ASP A 97 11.31 1.70 2.45
C ASP A 97 10.11 1.25 3.31
N THR A 98 8.88 1.47 2.84
CA THR A 98 7.65 1.23 3.61
C THR A 98 6.77 0.14 2.99
N LEU A 99 6.73 0.04 1.66
CA LEU A 99 5.87 -0.89 0.91
C LEU A 99 6.56 -1.40 -0.36
N GLY A 100 7.73 -2.02 -0.22
CA GLY A 100 8.45 -2.52 -1.38
C GLY A 100 7.72 -3.57 -2.22
N LEU A 101 6.67 -4.19 -1.63
CA LEU A 101 5.83 -5.17 -2.30
C LEU A 101 5.13 -4.57 -3.51
N LEU A 102 4.90 -3.25 -3.52
CA LEU A 102 4.35 -2.54 -4.68
C LEU A 102 5.36 -2.48 -5.83
N SER A 103 6.65 -2.31 -5.53
CA SER A 103 7.72 -2.33 -6.53
C SER A 103 7.95 -3.74 -7.07
N GLU A 104 7.92 -4.75 -6.21
CA GLU A 104 8.03 -6.16 -6.60
C GLU A 104 6.84 -6.59 -7.49
N ALA A 105 5.62 -6.21 -7.11
CA ALA A 105 4.41 -6.48 -7.88
C ALA A 105 4.47 -5.96 -9.32
N ILE A 106 5.09 -4.79 -9.55
CA ILE A 106 5.36 -4.28 -10.90
C ILE A 106 6.25 -5.25 -11.68
N GLY A 107 7.36 -5.71 -11.07
CA GLY A 107 8.29 -6.65 -11.70
C GLY A 107 7.67 -8.03 -11.99
N LEU A 108 6.73 -8.45 -11.15
CA LEU A 108 5.98 -9.70 -11.30
C LEU A 108 4.77 -9.58 -12.24
N GLY A 109 4.44 -8.38 -12.73
CA GLY A 109 3.28 -8.15 -13.57
C GLY A 109 1.93 -8.28 -12.85
N ILE A 110 1.92 -8.17 -11.52
CA ILE A 110 0.70 -8.22 -10.71
C ILE A 110 -0.06 -6.89 -10.91
N PRO A 111 -1.36 -6.90 -11.24
CA PRO A 111 -2.15 -5.68 -11.39
C PRO A 111 -2.30 -4.93 -10.07
N ILE A 112 -2.05 -3.61 -10.10
CA ILE A 112 -2.13 -2.72 -8.93
C ILE A 112 -3.08 -1.57 -9.22
N THR A 113 -4.05 -1.35 -8.34
CA THR A 113 -4.89 -0.15 -8.34
C THR A 113 -4.62 0.65 -7.08
N ALA A 114 -4.43 1.96 -7.21
CA ALA A 114 -4.27 2.86 -6.06
C ALA A 114 -5.46 3.83 -5.98
N VAL A 115 -5.99 4.01 -4.77
CA VAL A 115 -7.06 4.96 -4.44
C VAL A 115 -6.45 6.07 -3.59
N PRO A 116 -6.08 7.22 -4.19
CA PRO A 116 -5.46 8.31 -3.46
C PRO A 116 -6.38 8.86 -2.36
N SER A 117 -5.82 9.04 -1.17
CA SER A 117 -6.43 9.81 -0.08
C SER A 117 -5.45 10.90 0.31
N ILE A 118 -5.59 12.06 -0.30
CA ILE A 118 -4.66 13.17 -0.19
C ILE A 118 -5.43 14.34 0.45
N ASN A 119 -4.79 15.04 1.37
CA ASN A 119 -5.32 16.28 1.93
C ASN A 119 -5.30 17.36 0.83
N ASP A 120 -6.39 18.13 0.67
CA ASP A 120 -6.50 19.24 -0.29
C ASP A 120 -5.29 20.18 -0.28
N ALA A 121 -4.70 20.46 0.89
CA ALA A 121 -3.51 21.30 1.00
C ALA A 121 -2.24 20.72 0.32
N LEU A 122 -2.23 19.42 0.04
CA LEU A 122 -1.16 18.70 -0.63
C LEU A 122 -1.44 18.50 -2.13
N HIS A 123 -2.59 18.95 -2.64
CA HIS A 123 -2.86 18.99 -4.08
C HIS A 123 -1.99 20.06 -4.72
N GLN A 124 -0.76 19.69 -5.03
CA GLN A 124 0.13 20.48 -5.89
C GLN A 124 0.14 19.88 -7.30
N PRO A 125 0.35 20.69 -8.35
CA PRO A 125 0.66 20.16 -9.67
C PRO A 125 1.83 19.18 -9.53
N ALA A 126 1.70 17.97 -10.09
CA ALA A 126 2.72 16.94 -9.98
C ALA A 126 4.09 17.54 -10.22
N HIS A 127 4.96 17.51 -9.20
CA HIS A 127 6.31 18.02 -9.30
C HIS A 127 6.98 17.22 -10.43
N ARG A 128 7.23 17.88 -11.57
CA ARG A 128 7.80 17.21 -12.73
C ARG A 128 9.19 16.72 -12.31
N PRO A 129 9.45 15.40 -12.26
CA PRO A 129 10.77 14.92 -11.90
C PRO A 129 11.76 15.50 -12.90
N CYS A 130 12.85 16.09 -12.42
CA CYS A 130 13.89 16.59 -13.30
C CYS A 130 14.49 15.38 -14.04
N ARG A 131 14.10 15.18 -15.30
CA ARG A 131 14.47 14.01 -16.12
C ARG A 131 15.91 14.05 -16.64
N ALA A 132 16.75 14.98 -16.16
CA ALA A 132 18.11 15.12 -16.62
C ALA A 132 19.07 14.31 -15.73
N PRO A 133 19.77 13.28 -16.27
CA PRO A 133 20.88 12.65 -15.58
C PRO A 133 21.94 13.72 -15.26
N GLY A 134 22.19 13.99 -13.97
CA GLY A 134 23.23 14.94 -13.54
C GLY A 134 22.78 16.38 -13.27
N ALA A 135 21.48 16.70 -13.28
CA ALA A 135 21.01 18.03 -12.87
C ALA A 135 21.30 18.28 -11.37
N ARG A 136 21.82 19.47 -11.04
CA ARG A 136 22.12 19.83 -9.65
C ARG A 136 20.82 20.28 -8.99
N HIS A 137 20.72 20.10 -7.68
CA HIS A 137 19.56 20.45 -6.85
C HIS A 137 19.01 21.88 -7.08
N ARG A 138 19.87 22.82 -7.52
CA ARG A 138 19.51 24.21 -7.84
C ARG A 138 18.59 24.37 -9.06
N ASP A 139 18.50 23.36 -9.92
CA ASP A 139 17.71 23.38 -11.15
C ASP A 139 16.27 22.87 -10.91
N CYS A 140 15.97 22.36 -9.71
CA CYS A 140 14.71 21.70 -9.38
C CYS A 140 13.71 22.59 -8.62
N GLY A 141 13.96 23.89 -8.48
CA GLY A 141 13.17 24.76 -7.60
C GLY A 141 12.89 26.13 -8.20
N ARG A 142 11.96 26.19 -9.15
CA ARG A 142 11.17 27.38 -9.52
C ARG A 142 9.98 26.88 -10.35
N ALA A 143 8.92 26.51 -9.66
CA ALA A 143 7.57 26.71 -10.16
C ALA A 143 7.15 28.14 -9.76
#